data_AF-A0A1Q8DW30-F1
#
_entry.id   AF-A0A1Q8DW30-F1
#
_cell.length_a   1.000
_cell.length_b   1.000
_cell.length_c   1.000
_cell.angle_alpha   90.00
_cell.angle_beta   90.00
_cell.angle_gamma   90.00
#
_symmetry.space_group_name_H-M   'P 1'
#
loop_
_entity.id
_entity.type
_entity.pdbx_description
1 polymer ?
#
loop_
_entity_poly.entity_id
_entity_poly.type
_entity_poly.pdbx_seq_one_letter_code
_entity_poly.pdbx_strand_id
1 'polypeptide(L)'
;MSKKKGFWSSLFGTDDNSNAGSANMATERLKVIVASENRLNNRLTTERIEKMKREILEVVNKYVNGVQIDDVNINHRSEDTLDVLEMNISLPEHKK
;
A
#
# COMPACT_ATOMS: atom_id res chain seq x y z
N MET A 1 10.88 -14.27 27.88
CA MET A 1 11.11 -12.88 27.42
C MET A 1 10.52 -12.77 26.01
N SER A 2 9.31 -12.22 25.88
CA SER A 2 8.59 -12.22 24.60
C SER A 2 9.19 -11.15 23.68
N LYS A 3 9.84 -11.56 22.58
CA LYS A 3 10.29 -10.65 21.54
C LYS A 3 9.04 -10.09 20.87
N LYS A 4 8.70 -8.82 21.15
CA LYS A 4 7.66 -8.10 20.41
C LYS A 4 8.07 -8.11 18.93
N LYS A 5 7.33 -8.84 18.10
CA LYS A 5 7.50 -8.79 16.64
C LYS A 5 7.34 -7.33 16.22
N GLY A 6 8.37 -6.75 15.62
CA GLY A 6 8.34 -5.35 15.20
C GLY A 6 7.32 -5.15 14.08
N PHE A 7 6.61 -4.04 14.10
CA PHE A 7 5.63 -3.61 13.08
C PHE A 7 6.14 -3.76 11.63
N TRP A 8 7.41 -3.46 11.38
CA TRP A 8 8.03 -3.63 10.06
C TRP A 8 8.08 -5.09 9.59
N SER A 9 8.19 -6.05 10.51
CA SER A 9 8.19 -7.48 10.18
C SER A 9 6.80 -8.03 9.86
N SER A 10 5.70 -7.39 10.31
CA SER A 10 4.34 -7.77 9.89
C SER A 10 3.92 -7.10 8.58
N LEU A 11 4.54 -5.97 8.22
CA LEU A 11 4.24 -5.26 6.97
C LEU A 11 5.07 -5.74 5.78
N PHE A 12 6.32 -6.11 6.00
CA PHE A 12 7.26 -6.55 4.95
C PHE A 12 7.86 -7.93 5.22
N GLY A 13 7.30 -8.68 6.18
CA GLY A 13 7.69 -10.07 6.40
C GLY A 13 7.47 -10.87 5.11
N THR A 14 8.51 -11.58 4.71
CA THR A 14 8.60 -12.33 3.47
C THR A 14 7.45 -13.35 3.36
N ASP A 15 6.59 -13.20 2.36
CA ASP A 15 5.68 -14.26 1.91
C ASP A 15 6.54 -15.37 1.28
N ASP A 16 7.01 -16.31 2.10
CA ASP A 16 7.80 -17.47 1.68
C ASP A 16 6.89 -18.50 1.01
N ASN A 17 6.49 -18.23 -0.23
CA ASN A 17 5.74 -19.16 -1.08
C ASN A 17 6.68 -19.79 -2.11
N SER A 18 7.64 -20.54 -1.61
CA SER A 18 8.60 -21.31 -2.39
C SER A 18 8.14 -22.78 -2.55
N ASN A 19 6.96 -23.03 -3.14
CA ASN A 19 6.71 -24.18 -4.04
C ASN A 19 5.25 -24.33 -4.52
N ALA A 20 5.16 -24.71 -5.80
CA ALA A 20 4.07 -25.44 -6.46
C ALA A 20 2.77 -24.68 -6.82
N GLY A 21 2.73 -24.17 -8.07
CA GLY A 21 1.48 -23.79 -8.72
C GLY A 21 1.66 -22.90 -9.95
N SER A 22 2.22 -23.44 -11.03
CA SER A 22 2.14 -22.82 -12.35
C SER A 22 0.68 -22.86 -12.85
N ALA A 23 -0.16 -21.89 -12.47
CA ALA A 23 -1.40 -21.50 -13.15
C ALA A 23 -2.16 -20.44 -12.33
N ASN A 24 -1.71 -19.19 -12.42
CA ASN A 24 -2.58 -18.02 -12.55
C ASN A 24 -1.64 -16.89 -12.95
N MET A 25 -1.95 -16.20 -14.05
CA MET A 25 -1.25 -14.97 -14.41
C MET A 25 -1.37 -14.05 -13.20
N ALA A 26 -0.26 -13.89 -12.46
CA ALA A 26 -0.30 -13.17 -11.20
C ALA A 26 -0.52 -11.69 -11.54
N THR A 27 -1.67 -11.18 -11.14
CA THR A 27 -1.92 -9.74 -11.17
C THR A 27 -0.92 -9.07 -10.24
N GLU A 28 0.02 -8.32 -10.83
CA GLU A 28 1.01 -7.55 -10.10
C GLU A 28 0.30 -6.52 -9.19
N ARG A 29 0.78 -6.36 -7.96
CA ARG A 29 0.18 -5.44 -6.95
C ARG A 29 1.24 -4.52 -6.40
N LEU A 30 0.95 -3.22 -6.40
CA LEU A 30 1.80 -2.22 -5.77
C LEU A 30 1.28 -1.89 -4.37
N LYS A 31 2.14 -2.05 -3.35
CA LYS A 31 1.84 -1.70 -1.96
C LYS A 31 2.63 -0.46 -1.55
N VAL A 32 1.92 0.61 -1.18
CA VAL A 32 2.51 1.86 -0.68
C VAL A 32 2.13 2.02 0.79
N ILE A 33 3.12 2.28 1.65
CA ILE A 33 2.92 2.47 3.09
C ILE A 33 3.43 3.86 3.47
N VAL A 34 2.57 4.66 4.09
CA VAL A 34 2.91 5.99 4.61
C VAL A 34 2.74 5.96 6.12
N ALA A 35 3.82 6.25 6.84
CA ALA A 35 3.77 6.45 8.28
C ALA A 35 4.02 7.93 8.58
N SER A 36 3.18 8.53 9.43
CA SER A 36 3.27 9.92 9.81
C SER A 36 3.07 10.08 11.30
N GLU A 37 3.72 11.06 11.92
CA GLU A 37 3.39 11.44 13.30
C GLU A 37 2.00 12.08 13.34
N ASN A 38 1.15 11.66 14.29
CA ASN A 38 -0.18 12.20 14.53
C ASN A 38 -0.09 13.57 15.26
N ARG A 39 0.62 14.51 14.65
CA ARG A 39 0.69 15.91 15.07
C ARG A 39 -0.21 16.73 14.16
N LEU A 40 -0.76 17.83 14.66
CA LEU A 40 -1.72 18.68 13.93
C LEU A 40 -1.35 18.96 12.47
N ASN A 41 -0.07 19.21 12.18
CA ASN A 41 0.42 19.53 10.83
C ASN A 41 0.71 18.30 9.95
N ASN A 42 0.89 17.13 10.57
CA ASN A 42 1.33 15.90 9.90
C ASN A 42 0.26 14.81 9.87
N ARG A 43 -0.92 15.06 10.43
CA ARG A 43 -2.04 14.12 10.47
C ARG A 43 -2.49 13.69 9.08
N LEU A 44 -2.91 12.44 8.96
CA LEU A 44 -3.49 11.88 7.73
C LEU A 44 -5.00 12.16 7.72
N THR A 45 -5.36 13.42 7.42
CA THR A 45 -6.77 13.81 7.23
C THR A 45 -7.36 13.15 5.99
N THR A 46 -8.68 12.98 5.94
CA THR A 46 -9.37 12.42 4.77
C THR A 46 -9.01 13.15 3.48
N GLU A 47 -9.00 14.48 3.49
CA GLU A 47 -8.62 15.29 2.33
C GLU A 47 -7.18 15.01 1.86
N ARG A 48 -6.23 14.88 2.81
CA ARG A 48 -4.84 14.59 2.50
C ARG A 48 -4.68 13.18 1.94
N ILE A 49 -5.35 12.20 2.53
CA ILE A 49 -5.40 10.81 2.05
C ILE A 49 -5.91 10.77 0.60
N GLU A 50 -7.03 11.44 0.33
CA GLU A 50 -7.60 11.51 -1.02
C GLU A 50 -6.69 12.23 -2.01
N LYS A 51 -5.98 13.28 -1.58
CA LYS A 51 -4.98 13.96 -2.39
C LYS A 51 -3.81 13.04 -2.73
N MET A 52 -3.23 12.36 -1.73
CA MET A 52 -2.14 11.40 -1.94
C MET A 52 -2.55 10.24 -2.84
N LYS A 53 -3.78 9.75 -2.69
CA LYS A 53 -4.37 8.72 -3.59
C LYS A 53 -4.30 9.16 -5.04
N ARG A 54 -4.72 10.39 -5.34
CA ARG A 54 -4.67 10.96 -6.70
C ARG A 54 -3.22 11.16 -7.20
N GLU A 55 -2.36 11.72 -6.37
CA GLU A 55 -0.95 11.97 -6.74
C GLU A 55 -0.18 10.67 -7.03
N ILE A 56 -0.36 9.64 -6.20
CA ILE A 56 0.26 8.32 -6.40
C ILE A 56 -0.28 7.70 -7.70
N LEU A 57 -1.59 7.74 -7.93
CA LEU A 57 -2.17 7.20 -9.16
C LEU A 57 -1.71 7.91 -10.42
N GLU A 58 -1.52 9.23 -10.37
CA GLU A 58 -0.97 9.98 -11.49
C GLU A 58 0.44 9.49 -11.81
N VAL A 59 1.27 9.27 -10.79
CA VAL A 59 2.63 8.75 -10.98
C VAL A 59 2.63 7.30 -11.48
N VAL A 60 1.79 6.44 -10.92
CA VAL A 60 1.66 5.04 -11.36
C VAL A 60 1.23 4.97 -12.82
N ASN A 61 0.25 5.78 -13.23
CA ASN A 61 -0.24 5.81 -14.61
C ASN A 61 0.79 6.31 -15.63
N LYS A 62 1.91 6.94 -15.20
CA LYS A 62 3.03 7.24 -16.10
C LYS A 62 3.78 6.00 -16.58
N TYR A 63 3.67 4.89 -15.84
CA TYR A 63 4.40 3.64 -16.12
C TYR A 63 3.47 2.45 -16.37
N VAL A 64 2.26 2.47 -15.82
CA VAL A 64 1.27 1.40 -15.95
C VAL A 64 -0.06 2.01 -16.39
N ASN A 65 -0.42 1.81 -17.66
CA ASN A 65 -1.65 2.37 -18.20
C ASN A 65 -2.89 1.66 -17.65
N GLY A 66 -3.91 2.44 -17.27
CA GLY A 66 -5.26 1.94 -17.02
C GLY A 66 -5.60 1.69 -15.56
N VAL A 67 -4.75 2.11 -14.61
CA VAL A 67 -5.06 2.03 -13.17
C VAL A 67 -6.08 3.13 -12.82
N GLN A 68 -7.24 2.73 -12.28
CA GLN A 68 -8.30 3.62 -11.84
C GLN A 68 -8.28 3.86 -10.33
N ILE A 69 -9.06 4.86 -9.90
CA ILE A 69 -9.22 5.21 -8.48
C ILE A 69 -9.83 4.06 -7.65
N ASP A 70 -10.63 3.21 -8.30
CA ASP A 70 -11.31 2.07 -7.69
C ASP A 70 -10.41 0.84 -7.55
N ASP A 71 -9.27 0.80 -8.26
CA ASP A 71 -8.26 -0.24 -8.14
C ASP A 71 -7.38 -0.08 -6.88
N VAL A 72 -7.65 0.97 -6.10
CA VAL A 72 -6.89 1.35 -4.92
C VAL A 72 -7.69 1.09 -3.65
N ASN A 73 -7.24 0.12 -2.87
CA ASN A 73 -7.74 -0.13 -1.53
C ASN A 73 -6.86 0.54 -0.48
N ILE A 74 -7.47 1.25 0.46
CA ILE A 74 -6.78 2.00 1.51
C ILE A 74 -7.16 1.43 2.87
N ASN A 75 -6.16 1.19 3.71
CA ASN A 75 -6.33 0.86 5.11
C ASN A 75 -5.57 1.88 5.96
N HIS A 76 -6.28 2.55 6.85
CA HIS A 76 -5.72 3.57 7.75
C HIS A 76 -5.80 3.05 9.18
N ARG A 77 -4.65 3.00 9.86
CA ARG A 77 -4.52 2.63 11.27
C ARG A 77 -3.88 3.78 12.02
N SER A 78 -4.38 4.10 13.21
CA SER A 78 -3.76 5.05 14.12
C SER A 78 -3.33 4.28 15.36
N GLU A 79 -2.04 4.33 15.68
CA GLU A 79 -1.43 3.69 16.86
C GLU A 79 -0.63 4.74 17.65
N ASP A 80 -1.09 5.04 18.87
CA ASP A 80 -0.51 6.04 19.77
C ASP A 80 -0.28 7.41 19.12
N THR A 81 0.96 7.68 18.70
CA THR A 81 1.41 8.94 18.08
C THR A 81 1.70 8.79 16.59
N LEU A 82 1.39 7.64 15.99
CA LEU A 82 1.66 7.33 14.59
C LEU A 82 0.36 7.03 13.84
N ASP A 83 0.19 7.67 12.70
CA ASP A 83 -0.82 7.33 11.70
C ASP A 83 -0.15 6.57 10.56
N VAL A 84 -0.73 5.44 10.19
CA VAL A 84 -0.22 4.53 9.15
C VAL A 84 -1.29 4.35 8.08
N LEU A 85 -0.95 4.70 6.85
CA LEU A 85 -1.76 4.48 5.67
C LEU A 85 -1.13 3.39 4.81
N GLU A 86 -1.85 2.30 4.63
CA GLU A 86 -1.51 1.24 3.69
C GLU A 86 -2.40 1.39 2.45
N MET A 87 -1.78 1.52 1.28
CA MET A 87 -2.46 1.63 0.00
C MET A 87 -2.06 0.44 -0.88
N ASN A 88 -3.05 -0.36 -1.25
CA ASN A 88 -2.88 -1.52 -2.12
C ASN A 88 -3.50 -1.20 -3.48
N ILE A 89 -2.66 -1.18 -4.51
CA ILE A 89 -3.04 -0.82 -5.88
C ILE A 89 -2.95 -2.08 -6.73
N SER A 90 -4.07 -2.47 -7.35
CA SER A 90 -4.08 -3.56 -8.31
C SER A 90 -3.61 -3.03 -9.66
N LEU A 91 -2.55 -3.62 -10.21
CA LEU A 91 -2.05 -3.23 -11.52
C LEU A 91 -2.71 -4.09 -12.60
N PRO A 92 -3.15 -3.50 -13.72
CA PRO A 92 -3.63 -4.26 -14.86
C PRO A 92 -2.48 -5.07 -15.45
N GLU A 93 -2.81 -6.21 -16.06
CA GLU A 93 -1.82 -7.00 -16.78
C GLU A 93 -1.24 -6.20 -17.93
N HIS A 94 0.09 -6.11 -18.01
CA HIS A 94 0.77 -5.59 -19.18
C HIS A 94 0.49 -6.52 -20.37
N LYS A 95 -0.49 -6.16 -21.20
CA LYS A 95 -0.56 -6.68 -22.56
C LYS A 95 0.64 -6.09 -23.31
N LYS A 96 1.72 -6.87 -23.39
CA LYS A 96 2.78 -6.64 -24.37
C LYS A 96 2.21 -6.72 -25.79
#